data_AF-A0A9C8I008-F1
#
_entry.id   AF-A0A9C8I008-F1
#
_cell.length_a   1.000
_cell.length_b   1.000
_cell.length_c   1.000
_cell.angle_alpha   90.00
_cell.angle_beta   90.00
_cell.angle_gamma   90.00
#
_symmetry.space_group_name_H-M   'P 1'
#
loop_
_entity.id
_entity.type
_entity.pdbx_description
1 polymer ?
#
loop_
_entity_poly.entity_id
_entity_poly.type
_entity_poly.pdbx_seq_one_letter_code
_entity_poly.pdbx_strand_id
1 'polypeptide(L)'
;MKLIYNIIFFSLCLFSIKTNTFAQEKIRELKSVPVECLTIVNSVRESNNLPSLEPDEILNNSARDYLIYFIDKYGTDFRDTGDLLDSEIQKKILTDNLFTGVSSSLYSELYITDNPKKIYQLLKDNTKTRKREYNRFGISVIEYKNIYYSFFSFRDKAAEIKLETNRFQLFDRFYFEVEVIKPEKYRDPSVFVTLPDGIVTEIKPIRVIGKTFTVDFDRFRDTGIYTFEIVMETDRGPEPTNIFKVMVGAVEETEKYTHEDKAKVKDSIFPEETMLKLINRDRSKMNLPDLKMINEVNRIAEKHSKEMAEEGEINHVSRLTGDVSDRIKDWKDYNMFFISKLGENLSKAKDVHSSQKGLMESPGHRGNILDPDFNSVGIGIAKGKDGYLYITQIFLQINEFPEADSILENIFSSINRKRKTQDSSLITRDSILNEMSALLLEKAVTIGYDAFSRDFQGNVNEVMIDKGYEGNLNFLVFTFTDFTEIIDSPEFYRPESSKIGIAVKKNLKEKNYLAIIILE
;
A
#
# COMPACT_ATOMS: atom_id res chain seq x y z
N MET A 1 5.05 -19.20 9.67
CA MET A 1 4.75 -20.09 10.82
C MET A 1 4.04 -21.40 10.43
N LYS A 2 2.85 -21.40 9.79
CA LYS A 2 2.15 -22.65 9.42
C LYS A 2 2.94 -23.59 8.49
N LEU A 3 3.70 -23.05 7.53
CA LEU A 3 4.58 -23.84 6.64
C LEU A 3 5.77 -24.49 7.39
N ILE A 4 6.31 -23.81 8.39
CA ILE A 4 7.42 -24.28 9.23
C ILE A 4 6.94 -25.41 10.15
N TYR A 5 5.74 -25.26 10.71
CA TYR A 5 5.08 -26.33 11.48
C TYR A 5 4.79 -27.56 10.62
N ASN A 6 4.32 -27.38 9.37
CA ASN A 6 4.07 -28.48 8.42
C ASN A 6 5.34 -29.27 8.10
N ILE A 7 6.46 -28.59 7.84
CA ILE A 7 7.74 -29.23 7.49
C ILE A 7 8.32 -29.95 8.71
N ILE A 8 8.24 -29.36 9.89
CA ILE A 8 8.71 -29.98 11.14
C ILE A 8 7.85 -31.20 11.49
N PHE A 9 6.52 -31.10 11.38
CA PHE A 9 5.60 -32.21 11.64
C PHE A 9 5.79 -33.37 10.67
N PHE A 10 5.89 -33.09 9.36
CA PHE A 10 6.13 -34.10 8.32
C PHE A 10 7.50 -34.80 8.49
N SER A 11 8.53 -34.03 8.87
CA SER A 11 9.87 -34.57 9.14
C SER A 11 9.91 -35.43 10.41
N LEU A 12 9.15 -35.06 11.44
CA LEU A 12 9.03 -35.84 12.68
C LEU A 12 8.23 -37.13 12.48
N CYS A 13 7.19 -37.11 11.65
CA CYS A 13 6.48 -38.32 11.21
C CYS A 13 7.41 -39.27 10.45
N LEU A 14 8.12 -38.79 9.43
CA LEU A 14 9.06 -39.61 8.64
C LEU A 14 10.25 -40.12 9.47
N PHE A 15 10.75 -39.33 10.42
CA PHE A 15 11.83 -39.74 11.32
C PHE A 15 11.37 -40.81 12.31
N SER A 16 10.18 -40.65 12.92
CA SER A 16 9.61 -41.64 13.84
C SER A 16 9.26 -42.95 13.14
N ILE A 17 8.84 -42.87 11.87
CA ILE A 17 8.63 -44.03 10.99
C ILE A 17 9.95 -44.74 10.69
N LYS A 18 11.04 -44.00 10.49
CA LYS A 18 12.36 -44.57 10.15
C LYS A 18 13.01 -45.33 11.31
N THR A 19 12.78 -44.91 12.55
CA THR A 19 13.56 -45.39 13.70
C THR A 19 12.80 -46.31 14.65
N ASN A 20 11.49 -46.52 14.46
CA ASN A 20 10.67 -47.30 15.39
C ASN A 20 9.76 -48.31 14.66
N THR A 21 10.09 -49.59 14.78
CA THR A 21 9.36 -50.72 14.17
C THR A 21 7.91 -50.83 14.66
N PHE A 22 7.60 -50.42 15.89
CA PHE A 22 6.23 -50.39 16.41
C PHE A 22 5.37 -49.33 15.71
N ALA A 23 5.95 -48.16 15.41
CA ALA A 23 5.28 -47.11 14.66
C ALA A 23 5.00 -47.55 13.20
N GLN A 24 5.93 -48.30 12.60
CA GLN A 24 5.78 -48.85 11.24
C GLN A 24 4.64 -49.87 11.14
N GLU A 25 4.44 -50.73 12.16
CA GLU A 25 3.35 -51.70 12.19
C GLU A 25 1.99 -51.04 12.43
N LYS A 26 1.90 -50.12 13.41
CA LYS A 26 0.65 -49.39 13.71
C LYS A 26 0.12 -48.58 12.53
N ILE A 27 1.01 -48.01 11.71
CA ILE A 27 0.62 -47.21 10.53
C ILE A 27 -0.04 -48.07 9.43
N ARG A 28 0.30 -49.36 9.35
CA ARG A 28 -0.30 -50.30 8.38
C ARG A 28 -1.76 -50.63 8.68
N GLU A 29 -2.23 -50.37 9.91
CA GLU A 29 -3.58 -50.68 10.36
C GLU A 29 -4.52 -49.47 10.38
N LEU A 30 -4.00 -48.26 10.10
CA LEU A 30 -4.76 -47.02 10.21
C LEU A 30 -5.77 -46.87 9.07
N LYS A 31 -7.05 -46.75 9.44
CA LYS A 31 -8.14 -46.47 8.50
C LYS A 31 -8.44 -44.97 8.37
N SER A 32 -7.95 -44.14 9.30
CA SER A 32 -8.12 -42.67 9.27
C SER A 32 -6.91 -41.94 9.90
N VAL A 33 -6.11 -41.32 9.03
CA VAL A 33 -4.73 -40.89 9.27
C VAL A 33 -4.50 -39.73 10.29
N PRO A 34 -5.39 -38.74 10.53
CA PRO A 34 -4.94 -37.54 11.25
C PRO A 34 -4.77 -37.68 12.76
N VAL A 35 -5.73 -38.29 13.45
CA VAL A 35 -5.76 -38.36 14.93
C VAL A 35 -4.85 -39.48 15.44
N GLU A 36 -4.76 -40.58 14.70
CA GLU A 36 -3.99 -41.76 15.09
C GLU A 36 -2.47 -41.54 14.95
N CYS A 37 -2.02 -40.79 13.93
CA CYS A 37 -0.62 -40.37 13.78
C CYS A 37 -0.18 -39.40 14.89
N LEU A 38 -1.02 -38.43 15.25
CA LEU A 38 -0.73 -37.50 16.35
C LEU A 38 -0.60 -38.23 17.69
N THR A 39 -1.41 -39.27 17.90
CA THR A 39 -1.36 -40.11 19.10
C THR A 39 -0.05 -40.90 19.20
N ILE A 40 0.43 -41.47 18.09
CA ILE A 40 1.72 -42.18 18.04
C ILE A 40 2.90 -41.22 18.24
N VAL A 41 2.85 -40.03 17.64
CA VAL A 41 3.88 -39.00 17.82
C VAL A 41 3.92 -38.53 19.27
N ASN A 42 2.76 -38.32 19.91
CA ASN A 42 2.71 -37.90 21.29
C ASN A 42 3.16 -38.99 22.28
N SER A 43 2.93 -40.28 22.00
CA SER A 43 3.46 -41.36 22.86
C SER A 43 4.99 -41.50 22.79
N VAL A 44 5.58 -41.28 21.59
CA VAL A 44 7.03 -41.20 21.43
C VAL A 44 7.60 -39.95 22.12
N ARG A 45 6.88 -38.82 22.10
CA ARG A 45 7.30 -37.60 22.80
C ARG A 45 7.25 -37.79 24.32
N GLU A 46 6.20 -38.41 24.84
CA GLU A 46 6.02 -38.67 26.26
C GLU A 46 7.10 -39.61 26.81
N SER A 47 7.43 -40.70 26.08
CA SER A 47 8.56 -41.58 26.42
C SER A 47 9.94 -40.91 26.38
N ASN A 48 10.04 -39.72 25.78
CA ASN A 48 11.25 -38.90 25.73
C ASN A 48 11.13 -37.61 26.60
N ASN A 49 10.15 -37.55 27.51
CA ASN A 49 9.85 -36.38 28.36
C ASN A 49 9.63 -35.06 27.60
N LEU A 50 9.07 -35.14 26.39
CA LEU A 50 8.71 -33.99 25.57
C LEU A 50 7.19 -33.73 25.65
N PRO A 51 6.76 -32.45 25.67
CA PRO A 51 5.34 -32.10 25.77
C PRO A 51 4.55 -32.49 24.52
N SER A 52 3.32 -32.98 24.72
CA SER A 52 2.42 -33.41 23.65
C SER A 52 1.99 -32.26 22.73
N LEU A 53 1.74 -32.60 21.47
CA LEU A 53 1.26 -31.70 20.43
C LEU A 53 -0.28 -31.76 20.36
N GLU A 54 -0.91 -30.59 20.18
CA GLU A 54 -2.37 -30.44 20.02
C GLU A 54 -2.80 -30.56 18.54
N PRO A 55 -4.00 -31.09 18.23
CA PRO A 55 -4.48 -31.21 16.85
C PRO A 55 -4.86 -29.86 16.22
N ASP A 56 -4.46 -29.61 14.96
CA ASP A 56 -4.97 -28.51 14.11
C ASP A 56 -5.61 -29.11 12.84
N GLU A 57 -6.92 -28.95 12.68
CA GLU A 57 -7.72 -29.57 11.60
C GLU A 57 -7.32 -29.13 10.19
N ILE A 58 -6.67 -27.96 10.03
CA ILE A 58 -6.27 -27.45 8.71
C ILE A 58 -4.91 -28.06 8.29
N LEU A 59 -4.04 -28.40 9.25
CA LEU A 59 -2.76 -29.09 9.00
C LEU A 59 -2.95 -30.51 8.45
N ASN A 60 -4.07 -31.15 8.83
CA ASN A 60 -4.33 -32.56 8.58
C ASN A 60 -4.71 -32.90 7.13
N ASN A 61 -5.26 -31.94 6.37
CA ASN A 61 -5.69 -32.18 4.99
C ASN A 61 -4.52 -32.14 4.00
N SER A 62 -3.56 -31.22 4.16
CA SER A 62 -2.40 -31.15 3.27
C SER A 62 -1.42 -32.30 3.48
N ALA A 63 -1.21 -32.76 4.72
CA ALA A 63 -0.36 -33.92 4.99
C ALA A 63 -0.97 -35.23 4.47
N ARG A 64 -2.32 -35.34 4.51
CA ARG A 64 -3.09 -36.46 3.95
C ARG A 64 -2.93 -36.58 2.44
N ASP A 65 -3.01 -35.48 1.70
CA ASP A 65 -2.90 -35.50 0.24
C ASP A 65 -1.51 -35.91 -0.24
N TYR A 66 -0.46 -35.49 0.49
CA TYR A 66 0.92 -35.91 0.21
C TYR A 66 1.18 -37.39 0.54
N LEU A 67 0.57 -37.92 1.59
CA LEU A 67 0.73 -39.32 1.99
C LEU A 67 -0.02 -40.27 1.06
N ILE A 68 -1.24 -39.90 0.64
CA ILE A 68 -2.05 -40.67 -0.33
C ILE A 68 -1.33 -40.75 -1.67
N TYR A 69 -0.83 -39.63 -2.19
CA TYR A 69 -0.05 -39.61 -3.45
C TYR A 69 1.19 -40.52 -3.42
N PHE A 70 1.83 -40.66 -2.26
CA PHE A 70 3.05 -41.44 -2.11
C PHE A 70 2.76 -42.95 -2.05
N ILE A 71 1.73 -43.34 -1.31
CA ILE A 71 1.28 -44.74 -1.18
C ILE A 71 0.75 -45.26 -2.52
N ASP A 72 -0.02 -44.43 -3.24
CA ASP A 72 -0.65 -44.80 -4.53
C ASP A 72 0.40 -45.00 -5.65
N LYS A 73 1.55 -44.33 -5.53
CA LYS A 73 2.59 -44.33 -6.57
C LYS A 73 3.73 -45.32 -6.32
N TYR A 74 4.06 -45.62 -5.06
CA TYR A 74 5.26 -46.40 -4.72
C TYR A 74 4.97 -47.64 -3.86
N GLY A 75 3.72 -47.90 -3.49
CA GLY A 75 3.36 -49.02 -2.61
C GLY A 75 3.80 -48.79 -1.16
N THR A 76 3.74 -49.84 -0.33
CA THR A 76 3.86 -49.75 1.15
C THR A 76 5.14 -50.37 1.74
N ASP A 77 6.09 -50.81 0.92
CA ASP A 77 7.35 -51.40 1.41
C ASP A 77 8.51 -50.40 1.36
N PHE A 78 8.78 -49.79 2.50
CA PHE A 78 9.76 -48.69 2.67
C PHE A 78 11.17 -49.17 3.02
N ARG A 79 11.47 -50.46 2.83
CA ARG A 79 12.73 -51.07 3.30
C ARG A 79 13.92 -50.85 2.37
N ASP A 80 13.68 -50.67 1.07
CA ASP A 80 14.74 -50.57 0.05
C ASP A 80 14.76 -49.25 -0.75
N THR A 81 13.99 -48.24 -0.33
CA THR A 81 13.95 -46.96 -1.04
C THR A 81 15.07 -45.99 -0.63
N GLY A 82 15.99 -46.40 0.25
CA GLY A 82 17.05 -45.55 0.81
C GLY A 82 17.91 -44.82 -0.24
N ASP A 83 18.21 -45.48 -1.36
CA ASP A 83 19.08 -44.90 -2.39
C ASP A 83 18.30 -44.34 -3.60
N LEU A 84 17.02 -44.69 -3.75
CA LEU A 84 16.13 -44.17 -4.80
C LEU A 84 15.41 -42.88 -4.36
N LEU A 85 15.20 -42.68 -3.06
CA LEU A 85 14.61 -41.45 -2.51
C LEU A 85 15.50 -40.22 -2.76
N ASP A 86 16.81 -40.42 -2.89
CA ASP A 86 17.75 -39.31 -2.85
C ASP A 86 18.15 -38.77 -4.22
N SER A 87 17.90 -39.51 -5.32
CA SER A 87 18.31 -39.03 -6.65
C SER A 87 17.15 -38.75 -7.58
N GLU A 88 16.11 -39.59 -7.63
CA GLU A 88 14.96 -39.39 -8.53
C GLU A 88 13.88 -38.51 -7.93
N ILE A 89 13.58 -38.67 -6.63
CA ILE A 89 12.64 -37.79 -5.93
C ILE A 89 13.28 -36.40 -5.73
N GLN A 90 14.56 -36.32 -5.37
CA GLN A 90 15.29 -35.05 -5.43
C GLN A 90 15.25 -34.47 -6.84
N LYS A 91 15.55 -35.25 -7.91
CA LYS A 91 15.45 -34.75 -9.29
C LYS A 91 14.04 -34.27 -9.65
N LYS A 92 12.98 -34.93 -9.17
CA LYS A 92 11.60 -34.60 -9.53
C LYS A 92 11.07 -33.39 -8.74
N ILE A 93 11.42 -33.30 -7.46
CA ILE A 93 11.27 -32.07 -6.65
C ILE A 93 12.11 -30.92 -7.25
N LEU A 94 13.29 -31.21 -7.81
CA LEU A 94 14.17 -30.25 -8.48
C LEU A 94 13.69 -29.86 -9.89
N THR A 95 12.89 -30.69 -10.58
CA THR A 95 12.42 -30.42 -11.96
C THR A 95 11.03 -29.76 -11.99
N ASP A 96 10.21 -29.90 -10.95
CA ASP A 96 8.89 -29.24 -10.84
C ASP A 96 8.94 -27.79 -10.29
N ASN A 97 10.12 -27.15 -10.28
CA ASN A 97 10.28 -25.69 -10.21
C ASN A 97 9.65 -24.94 -9.02
N LEU A 98 9.44 -25.60 -7.87
CA LEU A 98 8.92 -24.98 -6.66
C LEU A 98 9.83 -25.31 -5.46
N PHE A 99 10.70 -24.36 -5.08
CA PHE A 99 11.51 -24.31 -3.85
C PHE A 99 12.68 -25.31 -3.71
N THR A 100 13.95 -24.86 -3.81
CA THR A 100 15.10 -25.73 -3.42
C THR A 100 16.34 -25.00 -2.87
N GLY A 101 16.92 -25.53 -1.76
CA GLY A 101 18.31 -25.28 -1.29
C GLY A 101 18.69 -24.64 0.09
N VAL A 102 17.79 -24.44 1.07
CA VAL A 102 17.97 -24.20 2.54
C VAL A 102 17.69 -25.42 3.40
N SER A 103 18.68 -26.11 3.98
CA SER A 103 18.41 -26.95 5.16
C SER A 103 17.64 -26.12 6.20
N SER A 104 16.50 -26.61 6.69
CA SER A 104 15.71 -26.00 7.77
C SER A 104 16.51 -25.73 9.05
N SER A 105 17.69 -26.35 9.19
CA SER A 105 18.67 -26.09 10.26
C SER A 105 19.35 -24.71 10.18
N LEU A 106 19.62 -24.16 8.98
CA LEU A 106 20.32 -22.88 8.86
C LEU A 106 19.42 -21.70 9.23
N TYR A 107 18.15 -21.77 8.83
CA TYR A 107 17.15 -20.79 9.25
C TYR A 107 16.98 -20.83 10.77
N SER A 108 16.80 -22.01 11.37
CA SER A 108 16.68 -22.13 12.83
C SER A 108 17.93 -21.67 13.58
N GLU A 109 19.14 -21.94 13.10
CA GLU A 109 20.37 -21.44 13.73
C GLU A 109 20.55 -19.92 13.60
N LEU A 110 20.16 -19.30 12.48
CA LEU A 110 20.10 -17.84 12.32
C LEU A 110 19.10 -17.19 13.30
N TYR A 111 18.03 -17.90 13.66
CA TYR A 111 17.00 -17.45 14.60
C TYR A 111 17.35 -17.68 16.08
N ILE A 112 18.39 -18.45 16.42
CA ILE A 112 18.78 -18.77 17.81
C ILE A 112 19.95 -17.90 18.29
N THR A 113 20.49 -17.03 17.44
CA THR A 113 21.63 -16.18 17.80
C THR A 113 21.41 -14.70 17.49
N ASP A 114 21.32 -13.90 18.55
CA ASP A 114 21.30 -12.42 18.47
C ASP A 114 22.70 -11.84 18.18
N ASN A 115 23.70 -12.70 17.95
CA ASN A 115 25.09 -12.32 17.70
C ASN A 115 25.39 -12.25 16.19
N PRO A 116 25.62 -11.05 15.62
CA PRO A 116 25.91 -10.86 14.19
C PRO A 116 27.16 -11.60 13.70
N LYS A 117 28.18 -11.79 14.57
CA LYS A 117 29.40 -12.54 14.21
C LYS A 117 29.12 -14.03 13.98
N LYS A 118 28.20 -14.59 14.78
CA LYS A 118 27.79 -16.00 14.69
C LYS A 118 26.92 -16.24 13.45
N ILE A 119 26.01 -15.30 13.15
CA ILE A 119 25.23 -15.26 11.90
C ILE A 119 26.16 -15.23 10.67
N TYR A 120 27.16 -14.34 10.68
CA TYR A 120 28.15 -14.24 9.61
C TYR A 120 28.93 -15.55 9.41
N GLN A 121 29.41 -16.15 10.51
CA GLN A 121 30.19 -17.39 10.43
C GLN A 121 29.34 -18.56 9.89
N LEU A 122 28.08 -18.69 10.33
CA LEU A 122 27.14 -19.71 9.83
C LEU A 122 26.87 -19.57 8.32
N LEU A 123 26.73 -18.35 7.82
CA LEU A 123 26.47 -18.07 6.40
C LEU A 123 27.73 -18.24 5.56
N LYS A 124 28.90 -17.88 6.08
CA LYS A 124 30.21 -18.09 5.45
C LYS A 124 30.56 -19.58 5.32
N ASP A 125 30.28 -20.38 6.35
CA ASP A 125 30.57 -21.81 6.33
C ASP A 125 29.68 -22.59 5.34
N ASN A 126 28.47 -22.08 5.06
CA ASN A 126 27.53 -22.65 4.09
C ASN A 126 27.66 -22.12 2.65
N THR A 127 28.58 -21.19 2.36
CA THR A 127 28.79 -20.60 1.02
C THR A 127 30.01 -21.17 0.26
N LYS A 128 30.59 -22.27 0.73
CA LYS A 128 31.83 -22.88 0.17
C LYS A 128 31.73 -23.48 -1.24
N THR A 129 30.60 -23.40 -1.94
CA THR A 129 30.49 -23.90 -3.32
C THR A 129 30.56 -22.77 -4.35
N ARG A 130 31.76 -22.62 -4.93
CA ARG A 130 32.09 -21.96 -6.22
C ARG A 130 31.59 -20.52 -6.44
N LYS A 131 32.50 -19.55 -6.26
CA LYS A 131 32.74 -18.38 -7.14
C LYS A 131 31.53 -17.54 -7.64
N ARG A 132 30.37 -17.59 -6.98
CA ARG A 132 29.22 -16.70 -7.21
C ARG A 132 28.66 -16.24 -5.87
N GLU A 133 28.42 -14.94 -5.78
CA GLU A 133 28.17 -14.12 -4.58
C GLU A 133 26.82 -14.30 -3.86
N TYR A 134 26.05 -15.36 -4.16
CA TYR A 134 24.79 -15.63 -3.47
C TYR A 134 24.56 -17.14 -3.35
N ASN A 135 23.97 -17.58 -2.23
CA ASN A 135 23.27 -18.86 -2.24
C ASN A 135 21.99 -18.72 -3.10
N ARG A 136 21.37 -19.84 -3.50
CA ARG A 136 20.18 -19.92 -4.37
C ARG A 136 18.91 -19.19 -3.83
N PHE A 137 19.03 -18.44 -2.72
CA PHE A 137 17.95 -17.79 -1.95
C PHE A 137 18.04 -16.28 -1.89
N GLY A 138 19.03 -15.68 -2.56
CA GLY A 138 19.24 -14.23 -2.53
C GLY A 138 19.62 -13.70 -1.14
N ILE A 139 20.24 -14.53 -0.30
CA ILE A 139 20.84 -14.10 0.96
C ILE A 139 22.33 -13.87 0.75
N SER A 140 22.82 -12.70 1.14
CA SER A 140 24.25 -12.38 1.17
C SER A 140 24.61 -11.65 2.45
N VAL A 141 25.78 -11.95 2.99
CA VAL A 141 26.30 -11.26 4.17
C VAL A 141 27.72 -10.84 3.93
N ILE A 142 28.00 -9.57 4.23
CA ILE A 142 29.33 -9.00 4.17
C ILE A 142 29.67 -8.33 5.50
N GLU A 143 30.94 -8.40 5.86
CA GLU A 143 31.50 -7.60 6.94
C GLU A 143 32.25 -6.43 6.30
N TYR A 144 31.92 -5.20 6.72
CA TYR A 144 32.56 -3.99 6.24
C TYR A 144 32.70 -3.01 7.40
N LYS A 145 33.92 -2.49 7.63
CA LYS A 145 34.24 -1.59 8.76
C LYS A 145 33.74 -2.12 10.13
N ASN A 146 33.86 -3.43 10.39
CA ASN A 146 33.36 -4.13 11.58
C ASN A 146 31.83 -4.11 11.78
N ILE A 147 31.05 -3.76 10.75
CA ILE A 147 29.60 -3.84 10.73
C ILE A 147 29.18 -4.98 9.80
N TYR A 148 28.21 -5.77 10.24
CA TYR A 148 27.61 -6.84 9.45
C TYR A 148 26.42 -6.32 8.65
N TYR A 149 26.43 -6.59 7.36
CA TYR A 149 25.35 -6.29 6.44
C TYR A 149 24.73 -7.58 5.97
N SER A 150 23.43 -7.76 6.19
CA SER A 150 22.69 -8.92 5.72
C SER A 150 21.63 -8.52 4.72
N PHE A 151 21.75 -9.03 3.50
CA PHE A 151 20.84 -8.78 2.40
C PHE A 151 19.90 -9.96 2.24
N PHE A 152 18.60 -9.70 2.12
CA PHE A 152 17.57 -10.72 1.92
C PHE A 152 16.73 -10.33 0.73
N SER A 153 17.01 -10.92 -0.44
CA SER A 153 16.24 -10.72 -1.66
C SER A 153 15.53 -12.01 -2.04
N PHE A 154 14.20 -11.97 -2.14
CA PHE A 154 13.44 -13.10 -2.66
C PHE A 154 13.20 -12.90 -4.16
N ARG A 155 13.29 -13.99 -4.92
CA ARG A 155 13.00 -13.95 -6.36
C ARG A 155 11.48 -13.86 -6.55
N ASP A 156 11.02 -12.76 -7.14
CA ASP A 156 9.63 -12.61 -7.57
C ASP A 156 9.50 -13.01 -9.05
N LYS A 157 8.28 -13.35 -9.49
CA LYS A 157 7.97 -13.59 -10.91
C LYS A 157 7.92 -12.30 -11.72
N ALA A 158 7.82 -11.13 -11.08
CA ALA A 158 7.78 -9.84 -11.74
C ALA A 158 9.18 -9.24 -11.99
N ALA A 159 10.09 -9.38 -11.03
CA ALA A 159 11.42 -8.78 -11.09
C ALA A 159 12.49 -9.65 -10.42
N GLU A 160 13.67 -9.71 -11.03
CA GLU A 160 14.86 -10.34 -10.46
C GLU A 160 15.85 -9.28 -10.00
N ILE A 161 16.24 -9.33 -8.74
CA ILE A 161 17.18 -8.38 -8.13
C ILE A 161 18.57 -8.99 -8.08
N LYS A 162 19.53 -8.27 -8.64
CA LYS A 162 20.95 -8.58 -8.60
C LYS A 162 21.67 -7.51 -7.78
N LEU A 163 22.03 -7.89 -6.56
CA LEU A 163 22.77 -7.03 -5.64
C LEU A 163 24.26 -6.99 -6.02
N GLU A 164 24.87 -5.80 -6.07
CA GLU A 164 26.28 -5.60 -6.45
C GLU A 164 27.15 -5.32 -5.21
N THR A 165 27.29 -6.32 -4.33
CA THR A 165 27.95 -6.21 -3.02
C THR A 165 29.45 -5.89 -3.09
N ASN A 166 30.14 -6.25 -4.18
CA ASN A 166 31.54 -5.89 -4.39
C ASN A 166 31.77 -4.37 -4.50
N ARG A 167 30.82 -3.65 -5.12
CA ARG A 167 30.92 -2.19 -5.27
C ARG A 167 30.71 -1.47 -3.94
N PHE A 168 29.90 -2.04 -3.06
CA PHE A 168 29.67 -1.51 -1.72
C PHE A 168 30.96 -1.38 -0.92
N GLN A 169 31.81 -2.41 -0.91
CA GLN A 169 33.08 -2.37 -0.17
C GLN A 169 34.08 -1.32 -0.72
N LEU A 170 33.99 -0.99 -2.01
CA LEU A 170 34.91 -0.06 -2.68
C LEU A 170 34.48 1.41 -2.55
N PHE A 171 33.17 1.68 -2.58
CA PHE A 171 32.64 3.04 -2.71
C PHE A 171 31.74 3.49 -1.56
N ASP A 172 31.47 2.63 -0.57
CA ASP A 172 30.51 2.88 0.52
C ASP A 172 29.07 3.16 0.01
N ARG A 173 28.78 2.70 -1.20
CA ARG A 173 27.51 2.90 -1.93
C ARG A 173 26.85 1.57 -2.25
N PHE A 174 25.57 1.46 -1.96
CA PHE A 174 24.82 0.24 -2.21
C PHE A 174 24.17 0.27 -3.60
N TYR A 175 24.60 -0.65 -4.45
CA TYR A 175 24.09 -0.80 -5.81
C TYR A 175 23.30 -2.08 -5.94
N PHE A 176 22.18 -1.99 -6.65
CA PHE A 176 21.52 -3.16 -7.15
C PHE A 176 20.92 -2.91 -8.53
N GLU A 177 20.96 -3.97 -9.34
CA GLU A 177 20.36 -4.02 -10.66
C GLU A 177 19.11 -4.86 -10.58
N VAL A 178 18.07 -4.46 -11.31
CA VAL A 178 16.79 -5.16 -11.34
C VAL A 178 16.48 -5.48 -12.79
N GLU A 179 16.21 -6.74 -13.08
CA GLU A 179 15.73 -7.23 -14.37
C GLU A 179 14.22 -7.50 -14.29
N VAL A 180 13.44 -6.77 -15.09
CA VAL A 180 12.00 -6.94 -15.23
C VAL A 180 11.74 -8.20 -16.07
N ILE A 181 11.06 -9.17 -15.48
CA ILE A 181 10.82 -10.48 -16.11
C ILE A 181 9.71 -10.39 -17.17
N LYS A 182 8.71 -9.52 -16.94
CA LYS A 182 7.55 -9.31 -17.81
C LYS A 182 7.39 -7.82 -18.20
N PRO A 183 8.29 -7.29 -19.03
CA PRO A 183 8.30 -5.86 -19.40
C PRO A 183 7.06 -5.42 -20.19
N GLU A 184 6.30 -6.35 -20.76
CA GLU A 184 5.01 -6.10 -21.40
C GLU A 184 3.90 -5.76 -20.39
N LYS A 185 4.01 -6.25 -19.15
CA LYS A 185 3.05 -5.96 -18.07
C LYS A 185 3.55 -4.85 -17.16
N TYR A 186 4.81 -4.89 -16.76
CA TYR A 186 5.38 -4.04 -15.73
C TYR A 186 6.28 -2.96 -16.32
N ARG A 187 5.98 -1.70 -16.00
CA ARG A 187 6.65 -0.51 -16.55
C ARG A 187 6.98 0.48 -15.44
N ASP A 188 7.74 1.51 -15.79
CA ASP A 188 7.99 2.71 -14.97
C ASP A 188 8.34 2.40 -13.50
N PRO A 189 9.48 1.73 -13.25
CA PRO A 189 9.83 1.27 -11.91
C PRO A 189 10.10 2.42 -10.95
N SER A 190 9.47 2.36 -9.79
CA SER A 190 9.72 3.21 -8.63
C SER A 190 10.28 2.37 -7.50
N VAL A 191 11.20 2.94 -6.73
CA VAL A 191 11.82 2.23 -5.59
C VAL A 191 11.63 3.06 -4.34
N PHE A 192 11.11 2.43 -3.30
CA PHE A 192 10.93 3.03 -1.99
C PHE A 192 11.82 2.33 -0.99
N VAL A 193 12.30 3.08 0.01
CA VAL A 193 13.01 2.52 1.16
C VAL A 193 12.43 3.08 2.45
N THR A 194 12.07 2.20 3.37
CA THR A 194 11.88 2.54 4.77
C THR A 194 13.24 2.48 5.46
N LEU A 195 13.67 3.61 6.02
CA LEU A 195 14.91 3.76 6.79
C LEU A 195 14.74 3.21 8.23
N PRO A 196 15.82 3.01 9.00
CA PRO A 196 15.76 2.53 10.39
C PRO A 196 14.92 3.38 11.33
N ASP A 197 14.84 4.68 11.10
CA ASP A 197 13.99 5.61 11.85
C ASP A 197 12.49 5.50 11.44
N GLY A 198 12.19 4.68 10.44
CA GLY A 198 10.85 4.41 9.92
C GLY A 198 10.36 5.43 8.89
N ILE A 199 11.19 6.40 8.47
CA ILE A 199 10.91 7.34 7.38
C ILE A 199 10.99 6.61 6.04
N VAL A 200 10.06 6.92 5.12
CA VAL A 200 10.05 6.39 3.76
C VAL A 200 10.68 7.40 2.81
N THR A 201 11.51 6.93 1.88
CA THR A 201 12.11 7.76 0.82
C THR A 201 11.99 7.05 -0.52
N GLU A 202 11.66 7.80 -1.58
CA GLU A 202 11.72 7.31 -2.95
C GLU A 202 13.15 7.45 -3.51
N ILE A 203 13.62 6.42 -4.20
CA ILE A 203 14.91 6.37 -4.88
C ILE A 203 14.64 6.20 -6.37
N LYS A 204 15.03 7.21 -7.16
CA LYS A 204 14.91 7.12 -8.62
C LYS A 204 16.02 6.22 -9.19
N PRO A 205 15.70 5.28 -10.09
CA PRO A 205 16.72 4.53 -10.81
C PRO A 205 17.68 5.48 -11.55
N ILE A 206 18.99 5.27 -11.39
CA ILE A 206 20.02 6.10 -12.05
C ILE A 206 20.23 5.71 -13.51
N ARG A 207 19.74 4.54 -13.91
CA ARG A 207 19.87 4.00 -15.27
C ARG A 207 18.74 3.03 -15.57
N VAL A 208 18.12 3.16 -16.74
CA VAL A 208 17.13 2.22 -17.27
C VAL A 208 17.55 1.84 -18.70
N ILE A 209 17.81 0.57 -18.96
CA ILE A 209 18.21 0.04 -20.27
C ILE A 209 17.38 -1.21 -20.58
N GLY A 210 16.48 -1.10 -21.57
CA GLY A 210 15.59 -2.20 -21.92
C GLY A 210 14.77 -2.65 -20.72
N LYS A 211 14.88 -3.93 -20.35
CA LYS A 211 14.18 -4.52 -19.20
C LYS A 211 14.96 -4.41 -17.88
N THR A 212 16.05 -3.66 -17.84
CA THR A 212 16.93 -3.61 -16.67
C THR A 212 17.07 -2.19 -16.15
N PHE A 213 17.00 -2.00 -14.83
CA PHE A 213 17.32 -0.72 -14.22
C PHE A 213 18.29 -0.85 -13.05
N THR A 214 19.02 0.22 -12.77
CA THR A 214 20.03 0.27 -11.71
C THR A 214 19.64 1.29 -10.67
N VAL A 215 19.72 0.89 -9.41
CA VAL A 215 19.49 1.74 -8.24
C VAL A 215 20.82 1.99 -7.55
N ASP A 216 21.03 3.23 -7.14
CA ASP A 216 22.18 3.69 -6.39
C ASP A 216 21.70 4.31 -5.09
N PHE A 217 21.95 3.59 -3.99
CA PHE A 217 21.64 4.06 -2.65
C PHE A 217 22.93 4.53 -1.99
N ASP A 218 23.01 5.84 -1.76
CA ASP A 218 24.22 6.58 -1.41
C ASP A 218 24.98 5.97 -0.22
N ARG A 219 24.32 5.72 0.92
CA ARG A 219 24.95 5.01 2.06
C ARG A 219 23.94 4.60 3.14
N PHE A 220 24.23 3.49 3.81
CA PHE A 220 23.57 3.10 5.06
C PHE A 220 24.16 3.93 6.22
N ARG A 221 23.51 5.05 6.55
CA ARG A 221 24.01 6.01 7.55
C ARG A 221 23.87 5.51 8.98
N ASP A 222 22.85 4.71 9.23
CA ASP A 222 22.42 4.30 10.56
C ASP A 222 22.41 2.78 10.66
N THR A 223 22.66 2.26 11.85
CA THR A 223 22.41 0.84 12.14
C THR A 223 20.91 0.60 12.24
N GLY A 224 20.43 -0.52 11.71
CA GLY A 224 19.02 -0.86 11.74
C GLY A 224 18.59 -1.67 10.53
N ILE A 225 17.28 -1.70 10.30
CA ILE A 225 16.67 -2.45 9.21
C ILE A 225 16.18 -1.47 8.16
N TYR A 226 16.71 -1.64 6.94
CA TYR A 226 16.23 -0.96 5.76
C TYR A 226 15.29 -1.90 5.00
N THR A 227 14.09 -1.43 4.66
CA THR A 227 13.13 -2.22 3.86
C THR A 227 12.93 -1.54 2.53
N PHE A 228 13.36 -2.20 1.46
CA PHE A 228 13.21 -1.71 0.09
C PHE A 228 11.99 -2.33 -0.56
N GLU A 229 11.31 -1.56 -1.38
CA GLU A 229 10.20 -2.02 -2.20
C GLU A 229 10.33 -1.50 -3.61
N ILE A 230 10.06 -2.38 -4.57
CA ILE A 230 10.01 -2.07 -5.98
C ILE A 230 8.56 -2.07 -6.41
N VAL A 231 8.06 -0.92 -6.84
CA VAL A 231 6.71 -0.74 -7.38
C VAL A 231 6.83 -0.55 -8.89
N MET A 232 5.96 -1.18 -9.65
CA MET A 232 5.90 -1.02 -11.11
C MET A 232 4.47 -0.74 -11.55
N GLU A 233 4.33 0.06 -12.59
CA GLU A 233 3.04 0.40 -13.18
C GLU A 233 2.51 -0.73 -14.06
N THR A 234 1.22 -1.03 -13.90
CA THR A 234 0.45 -1.97 -14.76
C THR A 234 -0.78 -1.26 -15.34
N ASP A 235 -1.56 -1.96 -16.17
CA ASP A 235 -2.87 -1.46 -16.63
C ASP A 235 -3.90 -1.31 -15.50
N ARG A 236 -3.62 -1.90 -14.33
CA ARG A 236 -4.44 -1.86 -13.12
C ARG A 236 -3.85 -0.94 -12.05
N GLY A 237 -2.81 -0.18 -12.40
CA GLY A 237 -2.13 0.80 -11.56
C GLY A 237 -0.83 0.27 -10.93
N PRO A 238 -0.28 0.97 -9.92
CA PRO A 238 0.98 0.60 -9.30
C PRO A 238 0.85 -0.72 -8.53
N GLU A 239 1.77 -1.65 -8.75
CA GLU A 239 1.85 -2.94 -8.05
C GLU A 239 3.21 -3.09 -7.36
N PRO A 240 3.27 -3.37 -6.05
CA PRO A 240 4.47 -3.87 -5.41
C PRO A 240 4.91 -5.20 -6.02
N THR A 241 6.09 -5.21 -6.63
CA THR A 241 6.66 -6.37 -7.34
C THR A 241 7.73 -7.09 -6.54
N ASN A 242 8.35 -6.42 -5.58
CA ASN A 242 9.35 -7.03 -4.70
C ASN A 242 9.51 -6.20 -3.43
N ILE A 243 9.64 -6.86 -2.28
CA ILE A 243 10.03 -6.24 -1.01
C ILE A 243 11.21 -7.03 -0.46
N PHE A 244 12.29 -6.34 -0.13
CA PHE A 244 13.52 -6.95 0.35
C PHE A 244 14.14 -6.13 1.49
N LYS A 245 14.90 -6.78 2.37
CA LYS A 245 15.47 -6.13 3.56
C LYS A 245 16.99 -6.12 3.53
N VAL A 246 17.56 -5.05 4.05
CA VAL A 246 18.99 -4.94 4.37
C VAL A 246 19.13 -4.63 5.85
N MET A 247 19.72 -5.55 6.60
CA MET A 247 20.02 -5.36 8.02
C MET A 247 21.45 -4.87 8.18
N VAL A 248 21.63 -3.74 8.86
CA VAL A 248 22.92 -3.06 9.05
C VAL A 248 23.24 -3.04 10.54
N GLY A 249 24.12 -3.94 11.00
CA GLY A 249 24.46 -4.07 12.42
C GLY A 249 23.26 -4.39 13.32
N ALA A 250 22.17 -4.88 12.74
CA ALA A 250 20.90 -5.12 13.40
C ALA A 250 20.46 -6.59 13.24
N VAL A 251 19.63 -7.03 14.17
CA VAL A 251 18.88 -8.28 14.09
C VAL A 251 17.41 -7.90 14.11
N GLU A 252 16.61 -8.56 13.28
CA GLU A 252 15.16 -8.38 13.33
C GLU A 252 14.65 -8.91 14.67
N GLU A 253 14.32 -8.00 15.59
CA GLU A 253 13.55 -8.37 16.77
C GLU A 253 12.24 -8.94 16.27
N THR A 254 11.97 -10.20 16.61
CA THR A 254 10.61 -10.72 16.46
C THR A 254 9.75 -9.97 17.45
N GLU A 255 9.19 -8.83 17.04
CA GLU A 255 7.97 -8.33 17.66
C GLU A 255 6.96 -9.46 17.50
N LYS A 256 6.85 -10.29 18.54
CA LYS A 256 5.64 -11.06 18.77
C LYS A 256 4.57 -9.99 18.77
N TYR A 257 3.77 -9.93 17.71
CA TYR A 257 2.52 -9.19 17.70
C TYR A 257 1.67 -9.89 18.76
N THR A 258 1.89 -9.50 20.01
CA THR A 258 1.33 -10.16 21.18
C THR A 258 -0.16 -9.91 21.15
N HIS A 259 -0.92 -10.79 21.80
CA HIS A 259 -2.33 -10.51 22.05
C HIS A 259 -2.55 -9.13 22.73
N GLU A 260 -1.53 -8.55 23.37
CA GLU A 260 -1.57 -7.22 23.97
C GLU A 260 -1.65 -6.07 22.95
N ASP A 261 -0.97 -6.12 21.80
CA ASP A 261 -1.06 -5.03 20.82
C ASP A 261 -2.36 -5.06 20.02
N LYS A 262 -2.96 -6.25 19.83
CA LYS A 262 -4.37 -6.37 19.41
C LYS A 262 -5.34 -5.86 20.49
N ALA A 263 -5.03 -6.04 21.77
CA ALA A 263 -5.90 -5.64 22.88
C ALA A 263 -5.88 -4.13 23.19
N LYS A 264 -4.83 -3.40 22.82
CA LYS A 264 -4.72 -1.94 23.05
C LYS A 264 -5.67 -1.12 22.18
N VAL A 265 -5.95 -1.57 20.96
CA VAL A 265 -6.95 -0.92 20.09
C VAL A 265 -8.23 -1.74 20.15
N LYS A 266 -9.18 -1.27 20.97
CA LYS A 266 -10.50 -1.90 21.07
C LYS A 266 -11.23 -1.78 19.73
N ASP A 267 -11.52 -2.93 19.13
CA ASP A 267 -12.32 -3.04 17.92
C ASP A 267 -13.65 -2.28 18.10
N SER A 268 -13.98 -1.45 17.13
CA SER A 268 -15.32 -0.88 17.00
C SER A 268 -16.27 -1.88 16.34
N ILE A 269 -17.57 -1.65 16.49
CA ILE A 269 -18.61 -2.34 15.72
C ILE A 269 -18.44 -2.03 14.23
N PHE A 270 -17.88 -0.87 13.88
CA PHE A 270 -17.55 -0.46 12.51
C PHE A 270 -16.06 -0.73 12.21
N PRO A 271 -15.71 -1.69 11.33
CA PRO A 271 -14.32 -2.04 11.01
C PRO A 271 -13.46 -0.86 10.51
N GLU A 272 -14.07 0.12 9.85
CA GLU A 272 -13.44 1.35 9.36
C GLU A 272 -12.90 2.20 10.52
N GLU A 273 -13.64 2.31 11.62
CA GLU A 273 -13.19 3.02 12.82
C GLU A 273 -12.02 2.30 13.49
N THR A 274 -12.02 0.97 13.49
CA THR A 274 -10.88 0.18 13.97
C THR A 274 -9.64 0.45 13.11
N MET A 275 -9.81 0.48 11.79
CA MET A 275 -8.72 0.82 10.86
C MET A 275 -8.19 2.24 11.11
N LEU A 276 -9.08 3.23 11.27
CA LEU A 276 -8.68 4.61 11.58
C LEU A 276 -7.86 4.70 12.87
N LYS A 277 -8.29 4.02 13.94
CA LYS A 277 -7.54 3.99 15.20
C LYS A 277 -6.15 3.39 15.03
N LEU A 278 -6.01 2.36 14.20
CA LEU A 278 -4.72 1.75 13.91
C LEU A 278 -3.80 2.67 13.10
N ILE A 279 -4.34 3.35 12.08
CA ILE A 279 -3.64 4.38 11.32
C ILE A 279 -3.13 5.48 12.27
N ASN A 280 -4.02 6.04 13.10
CA ASN A 280 -3.66 7.14 14.01
C ASN A 280 -2.71 6.69 15.13
N ARG A 281 -2.80 5.43 15.60
CA ARG A 281 -1.78 4.84 16.48
C ARG A 281 -0.40 4.88 15.84
N ASP A 282 -0.30 4.48 14.57
CA ASP A 282 0.99 4.42 13.87
C ASP A 282 1.53 5.82 13.55
N ARG A 283 0.65 6.78 13.24
CA ARG A 283 0.98 8.19 13.08
C ARG A 283 1.45 8.84 14.39
N SER A 284 0.78 8.55 15.49
CA SER A 284 1.14 9.06 16.82
C SER A 284 2.53 8.60 17.26
N LYS A 285 2.93 7.37 16.94
CA LYS A 285 4.32 6.89 17.17
C LYS A 285 5.38 7.74 16.46
N MET A 286 5.00 8.43 15.38
CA MET A 286 5.85 9.35 14.61
C MET A 286 5.61 10.83 14.95
N ASN A 287 4.85 11.13 16.01
CA ASN A 287 4.43 12.48 16.37
C ASN A 287 3.67 13.21 15.25
N LEU A 288 2.97 12.47 14.39
CA LEU A 288 2.15 13.04 13.34
C LEU A 288 0.73 13.31 13.82
N PRO A 289 0.05 14.37 13.31
CA PRO A 289 -1.35 14.60 13.61
C PRO A 289 -2.26 13.46 13.15
N ASP A 290 -3.31 13.21 13.92
CA ASP A 290 -4.36 12.25 13.59
C ASP A 290 -5.07 12.64 12.28
N LEU A 291 -5.38 11.64 11.46
CA LEU A 291 -6.26 11.81 10.31
C LEU A 291 -7.72 11.85 10.77
N LYS A 292 -8.53 12.66 10.09
CA LYS A 292 -9.98 12.68 10.24
C LYS A 292 -10.63 11.81 9.16
N MET A 293 -11.63 11.03 9.54
CA MET A 293 -12.38 10.22 8.58
C MET A 293 -13.48 11.04 7.88
N ILE A 294 -13.66 10.84 6.58
CA ILE A 294 -14.68 11.55 5.78
C ILE A 294 -15.72 10.57 5.25
N ASN A 295 -16.96 10.70 5.73
CA ASN A 295 -18.03 9.74 5.47
C ASN A 295 -18.34 9.56 3.98
N GLU A 296 -18.29 10.63 3.20
CA GLU A 296 -18.56 10.56 1.77
C GLU A 296 -17.45 9.83 1.02
N VAL A 297 -16.19 10.05 1.42
CA VAL A 297 -15.05 9.32 0.84
C VAL A 297 -15.03 7.87 1.30
N ASN A 298 -15.49 7.56 2.52
CA ASN A 298 -15.70 6.18 2.96
C ASN A 298 -16.64 5.43 2.00
N ARG A 299 -17.74 6.05 1.55
CA ARG A 299 -18.67 5.42 0.59
C ARG A 299 -17.99 5.13 -0.76
N ILE A 300 -17.09 6.00 -1.19
CA ILE A 300 -16.32 5.82 -2.43
C ILE A 300 -15.34 4.65 -2.26
N ALA A 301 -14.59 4.64 -1.16
CA ALA A 301 -13.67 3.57 -0.80
C ALA A 301 -14.40 2.22 -0.64
N GLU A 302 -15.60 2.21 -0.04
CA GLU A 302 -16.41 1.01 0.16
C GLU A 302 -16.89 0.43 -1.17
N LYS A 303 -17.33 1.29 -2.10
CA LYS A 303 -17.69 0.86 -3.46
C LYS A 303 -16.51 0.19 -4.17
N HIS A 304 -15.32 0.79 -4.09
CA HIS A 304 -14.11 0.22 -4.69
C HIS A 304 -13.71 -1.10 -4.02
N SER A 305 -13.79 -1.17 -2.70
CA SER A 305 -13.56 -2.41 -1.95
C SER A 305 -14.53 -3.53 -2.34
N LYS A 306 -15.82 -3.21 -2.57
CA LYS A 306 -16.82 -4.18 -3.05
C LYS A 306 -16.49 -4.68 -4.45
N GLU A 307 -16.10 -3.78 -5.36
CA GLU A 307 -15.68 -4.15 -6.71
C GLU A 307 -14.49 -5.14 -6.67
N MET A 308 -13.43 -4.80 -5.91
CA MET A 308 -12.29 -5.70 -5.74
C MET A 308 -12.68 -7.04 -5.09
N ALA A 309 -13.61 -7.03 -4.13
CA ALA A 309 -14.09 -8.24 -3.46
C ALA A 309 -14.92 -9.15 -4.38
N GLU A 310 -15.64 -8.57 -5.35
CA GLU A 310 -16.38 -9.29 -6.38
C GLU A 310 -15.45 -9.91 -7.42
N GLU A 311 -14.40 -9.17 -7.82
CA GLU A 311 -13.38 -9.64 -8.76
C GLU A 311 -12.40 -10.64 -8.13
N GLY A 312 -12.19 -10.56 -6.81
CA GLY A 312 -11.22 -11.39 -6.09
C GLY A 312 -9.77 -10.86 -6.17
N GLU A 313 -9.57 -9.66 -6.69
CA GLU A 313 -8.27 -9.07 -7.03
C GLU A 313 -8.14 -7.62 -6.54
N ILE A 314 -6.94 -7.22 -6.12
CA ILE A 314 -6.62 -5.83 -5.77
C ILE A 314 -6.26 -5.06 -7.03
N ASN A 315 -6.80 -3.85 -7.20
CA ASN A 315 -6.47 -2.97 -8.32
C ASN A 315 -6.68 -1.50 -7.97
N HIS A 316 -5.71 -0.64 -8.32
CA HIS A 316 -5.80 0.81 -8.12
C HIS A 316 -6.65 1.48 -9.22
N VAL A 317 -6.62 0.91 -10.43
CA VAL A 317 -7.41 1.37 -11.59
C VAL A 317 -8.54 0.39 -11.86
N SER A 318 -9.76 0.81 -11.51
CA SER A 318 -11.00 0.12 -11.85
C SER A 318 -11.30 0.28 -13.34
N ARG A 319 -11.79 -0.79 -13.97
CA ARG A 319 -12.28 -0.73 -15.37
C ARG A 319 -13.62 0.00 -15.49
N LEU A 320 -14.34 0.14 -14.37
CA LEU A 320 -15.65 0.75 -14.30
C LEU A 320 -15.57 2.22 -13.86
N THR A 321 -14.73 2.50 -12.87
CA THR A 321 -14.70 3.78 -12.15
C THR A 321 -13.37 4.53 -12.25
N GLY A 322 -12.40 4.00 -13.00
CA GLY A 322 -11.11 4.65 -13.24
C GLY A 322 -10.16 4.55 -12.05
N ASP A 323 -9.23 5.49 -11.95
CA ASP A 323 -8.30 5.60 -10.81
C ASP A 323 -8.95 6.28 -9.59
N VAL A 324 -8.20 6.44 -8.49
CA VAL A 324 -8.71 7.11 -7.28
C VAL A 324 -9.11 8.56 -7.52
N SER A 325 -8.45 9.26 -8.45
CA SER A 325 -8.81 10.63 -8.84
C SER A 325 -10.14 10.65 -9.56
N ASP A 326 -10.40 9.69 -10.45
CA ASP A 326 -11.69 9.53 -11.12
C ASP A 326 -12.81 9.15 -10.15
N ARG A 327 -12.55 8.21 -9.23
CA ARG A 327 -13.50 7.82 -8.18
C ARG A 327 -13.87 8.99 -7.26
N ILE A 328 -12.90 9.84 -6.92
CA ILE A 328 -13.14 11.05 -6.12
C ILE A 328 -13.78 12.16 -6.94
N LYS A 329 -13.56 12.22 -8.26
CA LYS A 329 -14.31 13.16 -9.10
C LYS A 329 -15.79 12.95 -8.95
N ASP A 330 -16.27 11.74 -8.71
CA ASP A 330 -17.70 11.43 -8.48
C ASP A 330 -18.20 11.75 -7.07
N TRP A 331 -17.32 12.20 -6.16
CA TRP A 331 -17.67 13.01 -4.97
C TRP A 331 -18.17 14.42 -5.37
N LYS A 332 -18.82 14.49 -6.54
CA LYS A 332 -18.93 15.65 -7.44
C LYS A 332 -20.02 16.62 -7.05
N ASP A 333 -20.17 16.80 -5.76
CA ASP A 333 -21.11 17.76 -5.28
C ASP A 333 -20.34 18.95 -4.68
N TYR A 334 -19.63 18.92 -3.55
CA TYR A 334 -19.28 20.24 -2.95
C TYR A 334 -17.87 20.48 -2.39
N ASN A 335 -17.00 19.45 -2.29
CA ASN A 335 -15.75 19.60 -1.51
C ASN A 335 -14.43 19.09 -2.15
N MET A 336 -14.46 18.59 -3.39
CA MET A 336 -13.23 18.12 -4.08
C MET A 336 -12.17 19.23 -4.25
N PHE A 337 -12.62 20.48 -4.21
CA PHE A 337 -11.86 21.71 -4.43
C PHE A 337 -10.89 22.05 -3.31
N PHE A 338 -11.07 21.41 -2.16
CA PHE A 338 -10.19 21.55 -1.01
C PHE A 338 -9.06 20.52 -1.01
N ILE A 339 -9.07 19.54 -1.93
CA ILE A 339 -8.06 18.49 -1.98
C ILE A 339 -6.84 18.98 -2.76
N SER A 340 -5.68 19.13 -2.10
CA SER A 340 -4.40 19.47 -2.75
C SER A 340 -3.47 18.28 -2.96
N LYS A 341 -3.73 17.16 -2.28
CA LYS A 341 -2.94 15.93 -2.38
C LYS A 341 -3.83 14.72 -2.17
N LEU A 342 -3.54 13.65 -2.90
CA LEU A 342 -4.30 12.40 -2.88
C LEU A 342 -3.35 11.20 -2.81
N GLY A 343 -3.69 10.19 -2.01
CA GLY A 343 -3.01 8.91 -1.94
C GLY A 343 -3.99 7.75 -1.77
N GLU A 344 -3.58 6.54 -2.14
CA GLU A 344 -4.42 5.35 -1.97
C GLU A 344 -3.59 4.16 -1.51
N ASN A 345 -4.10 3.44 -0.51
CA ASN A 345 -3.62 2.11 -0.15
C ASN A 345 -4.72 1.09 -0.34
N LEU A 346 -4.34 -0.09 -0.80
CA LEU A 346 -5.24 -1.22 -0.96
C LEU A 346 -4.66 -2.44 -0.26
N SER A 347 -5.52 -3.28 0.32
CA SER A 347 -5.07 -4.56 0.88
C SER A 347 -6.14 -5.64 0.80
N LYS A 348 -5.67 -6.89 0.77
CA LYS A 348 -6.47 -8.10 0.91
C LYS A 348 -5.94 -8.88 2.12
N ALA A 349 -6.72 -8.95 3.19
CA ALA A 349 -6.26 -9.49 4.46
C ALA A 349 -7.35 -10.28 5.19
N LYS A 350 -6.99 -11.05 6.22
CA LYS A 350 -7.96 -11.87 6.98
C LYS A 350 -8.78 -11.02 7.94
N ASP A 351 -8.17 -9.98 8.48
CA ASP A 351 -8.76 -9.06 9.43
C ASP A 351 -8.11 -7.67 9.29
N VAL A 352 -8.73 -6.65 9.90
CA VAL A 352 -8.25 -5.26 9.85
C VAL A 352 -6.83 -5.12 10.43
N HIS A 353 -6.49 -5.88 11.47
CA HIS A 353 -5.17 -5.81 12.11
C HIS A 353 -4.05 -6.34 11.21
N SER A 354 -4.29 -7.45 10.52
CA SER A 354 -3.35 -8.04 9.56
C SER A 354 -3.22 -7.18 8.29
N SER A 355 -4.31 -6.51 7.88
CA SER A 355 -4.26 -5.48 6.83
C SER A 355 -3.34 -4.34 7.21
N GLN A 356 -3.58 -3.67 8.36
CA GLN A 356 -2.73 -2.56 8.79
C GLN A 356 -1.27 -2.99 8.91
N LYS A 357 -1.01 -4.16 9.50
CA LYS A 357 0.35 -4.68 9.61
C LYS A 357 1.03 -4.83 8.24
N GLY A 358 0.36 -5.46 7.28
CA GLY A 358 0.90 -5.65 5.93
C GLY A 358 1.15 -4.32 5.21
N LEU A 359 0.23 -3.35 5.35
CA LEU A 359 0.41 -1.99 4.81
C LEU A 359 1.63 -1.28 5.42
N MET A 360 1.85 -1.43 6.73
CA MET A 360 3.00 -0.82 7.42
C MET A 360 4.34 -1.51 7.11
N GLU A 361 4.32 -2.76 6.66
CA GLU A 361 5.49 -3.52 6.20
C GLU A 361 5.89 -3.19 4.75
N SER A 362 4.99 -2.56 3.98
CA SER A 362 5.25 -2.10 2.62
C SER A 362 5.63 -0.60 2.62
N PRO A 363 6.86 -0.23 2.22
CA PRO A 363 7.33 1.16 2.15
C PRO A 363 6.37 2.13 1.44
N GLY A 364 5.85 1.81 0.26
CA GLY A 364 4.94 2.66 -0.51
C GLY A 364 3.63 2.93 0.23
N HIS A 365 3.01 1.88 0.79
CA HIS A 365 1.79 2.02 1.58
C HIS A 365 2.03 2.76 2.90
N ARG A 366 3.14 2.45 3.59
CA ARG A 366 3.60 3.15 4.80
C ARG A 366 3.83 4.64 4.52
N GLY A 367 4.38 4.97 3.35
CA GLY A 367 4.58 6.33 2.89
C GLY A 367 3.28 7.13 2.93
N ASN A 368 2.18 6.56 2.42
CA ASN A 368 0.86 7.20 2.51
C ASN A 368 0.34 7.32 3.96
N ILE A 369 0.46 6.27 4.78
CA ILE A 369 -0.03 6.28 6.17
C ILE A 369 0.68 7.34 7.01
N LEU A 370 1.98 7.50 6.83
CA LEU A 370 2.86 8.38 7.62
C LEU A 370 3.18 9.69 6.90
N ASP A 371 2.50 10.03 5.82
CA ASP A 371 2.70 11.30 5.15
C ASP A 371 2.17 12.45 6.04
N PRO A 372 2.99 13.44 6.40
CA PRO A 372 2.56 14.56 7.23
C PRO A 372 1.60 15.52 6.52
N ASP A 373 1.54 15.52 5.19
CA ASP A 373 0.68 16.42 4.43
C ASP A 373 -0.79 15.96 4.45
N PHE A 374 -1.03 14.65 4.61
CA PHE A 374 -2.39 14.13 4.74
C PHE A 374 -2.98 14.48 6.10
N ASN A 375 -4.23 14.95 6.07
CA ASN A 375 -5.00 15.32 7.27
C ASN A 375 -6.36 14.61 7.34
N SER A 376 -6.73 13.89 6.29
CA SER A 376 -7.99 13.16 6.21
C SER A 376 -7.85 11.82 5.50
N VAL A 377 -8.76 10.89 5.77
CA VAL A 377 -8.81 9.58 5.13
C VAL A 377 -10.25 9.11 4.88
N GLY A 378 -10.51 8.50 3.73
CA GLY A 378 -11.68 7.68 3.48
C GLY A 378 -11.33 6.20 3.59
N ILE A 379 -12.10 5.42 4.33
CA ILE A 379 -11.86 3.98 4.54
C ILE A 379 -13.08 3.21 4.08
N GLY A 380 -12.85 2.18 3.27
CA GLY A 380 -13.86 1.25 2.81
C GLY A 380 -13.41 -0.18 2.99
N ILE A 381 -14.34 -1.06 3.40
CA ILE A 381 -14.06 -2.46 3.70
C ILE A 381 -15.18 -3.32 3.11
N ALA A 382 -14.81 -4.36 2.36
CA ALA A 382 -15.74 -5.35 1.84
C ALA A 382 -15.19 -6.76 2.04
N LYS A 383 -16.07 -7.73 2.33
CA LYS A 383 -15.67 -9.13 2.45
C LYS A 383 -15.92 -9.88 1.14
N GLY A 384 -14.87 -10.47 0.58
CA GLY A 384 -14.96 -11.30 -0.62
C GLY A 384 -15.53 -12.68 -0.34
N LYS A 385 -15.93 -13.38 -1.41
CA LYS A 385 -16.40 -14.77 -1.36
C LYS A 385 -15.32 -15.75 -0.86
N ASP A 386 -14.06 -15.37 -0.99
CA ASP A 386 -12.89 -16.09 -0.48
C ASP A 386 -12.68 -15.93 1.04
N GLY A 387 -13.53 -15.16 1.71
CA GLY A 387 -13.49 -14.93 3.15
C GLY A 387 -12.50 -13.86 3.60
N TYR A 388 -11.77 -13.24 2.67
CA TYR A 388 -10.83 -12.14 2.97
C TYR A 388 -11.55 -10.78 2.94
N LEU A 389 -11.02 -9.81 3.68
CA LEU A 389 -11.37 -8.41 3.59
C LEU A 389 -10.55 -7.75 2.47
N TYR A 390 -11.24 -6.99 1.62
CA TYR A 390 -10.69 -6.06 0.65
C TYR A 390 -10.89 -4.67 1.23
N ILE A 391 -9.80 -3.93 1.36
CA ILE A 391 -9.78 -2.66 2.10
C ILE A 391 -9.15 -1.59 1.22
N THR A 392 -9.82 -0.46 1.14
CA THR A 392 -9.34 0.76 0.48
C THR A 392 -9.16 1.85 1.51
N GLN A 393 -7.99 2.50 1.53
CA GLN A 393 -7.71 3.73 2.28
C GLN A 393 -7.40 4.83 1.26
N ILE A 394 -8.17 5.92 1.28
CA ILE A 394 -8.02 7.09 0.41
C ILE A 394 -7.53 8.26 1.28
N PHE A 395 -6.28 8.65 1.15
CA PHE A 395 -5.68 9.73 1.93
C PHE A 395 -5.82 11.07 1.22
N LEU A 396 -6.21 12.11 1.96
CA LEU A 396 -6.44 13.44 1.40
C LEU A 396 -5.73 14.51 2.23
N GLN A 397 -5.15 15.49 1.54
CA GLN A 397 -4.82 16.77 2.12
C GLN A 397 -5.96 17.73 1.80
N ILE A 398 -6.78 18.03 2.80
CA ILE A 398 -7.88 18.98 2.69
C ILE A 398 -7.44 20.32 3.25
N ASN A 399 -7.35 21.32 2.39
CA ASN A 399 -7.15 22.70 2.80
C ASN A 399 -8.51 23.27 3.20
N GLU A 400 -8.78 23.38 4.50
CA GLU A 400 -10.05 23.93 5.02
C GLU A 400 -10.33 25.37 4.51
N PHE A 401 -9.32 26.08 4.00
CA PHE A 401 -9.48 27.43 3.44
C PHE A 401 -8.42 27.74 2.35
N PRO A 402 -8.62 27.31 1.09
CA PRO A 402 -7.68 27.51 -0.03
C PRO A 402 -7.44 28.96 -0.42
N GLU A 403 -6.53 29.15 -1.36
CA GLU A 403 -6.29 30.44 -2.01
C GLU A 403 -7.39 30.79 -3.01
N ALA A 404 -7.69 32.08 -3.13
CA ALA A 404 -8.82 32.59 -3.90
C ALA A 404 -8.74 32.21 -5.40
N ASP A 405 -7.55 32.21 -5.98
CA ASP A 405 -7.35 31.83 -7.39
C ASP A 405 -7.74 30.38 -7.67
N SER A 406 -7.43 29.47 -6.72
CA SER A 406 -7.85 28.07 -6.84
C SER A 406 -9.37 27.95 -6.77
N ILE A 407 -10.02 28.71 -5.87
CA ILE A 407 -11.48 28.72 -5.76
C ILE A 407 -12.13 29.26 -7.04
N LEU A 408 -11.58 30.32 -7.63
CA LEU A 408 -12.05 30.90 -8.89
C LEU A 408 -12.04 29.88 -10.04
N GLU A 409 -10.90 29.22 -10.27
CA GLU A 409 -10.76 28.20 -11.33
C GLU A 409 -11.74 27.04 -11.12
N ASN A 410 -11.94 26.67 -9.86
CA ASN A 410 -12.84 25.61 -9.45
C ASN A 410 -14.33 25.97 -9.69
N ILE A 411 -14.75 27.19 -9.37
CA ILE A 411 -16.09 27.70 -9.68
C ILE A 411 -16.31 27.66 -11.20
N PHE A 412 -15.39 28.24 -11.97
CA PHE A 412 -15.48 28.29 -13.43
C PHE A 412 -15.58 26.91 -14.07
N SER A 413 -14.70 25.99 -13.68
CA SER A 413 -14.67 24.63 -14.20
C SER A 413 -15.92 23.84 -13.85
N SER A 414 -16.51 24.10 -12.67
CA SER A 414 -17.72 23.41 -12.19
C SER A 414 -18.98 23.88 -12.92
N ILE A 415 -19.11 25.19 -13.16
CA ILE A 415 -20.19 25.74 -13.98
C ILE A 415 -20.17 25.09 -15.37
N ASN A 416 -19.02 25.09 -16.05
CA ASN A 416 -18.90 24.53 -17.38
C ASN A 416 -19.11 23.01 -17.43
N ARG A 417 -18.73 22.29 -16.38
CA ARG A 417 -19.03 20.86 -16.26
C ARG A 417 -20.53 20.60 -16.17
N LYS A 418 -21.26 21.37 -15.34
CA LYS A 418 -22.71 21.24 -15.19
C LYS A 418 -23.46 21.68 -16.46
N ARG A 419 -22.99 22.74 -17.15
CA ARG A 419 -23.47 23.11 -18.49
C ARG A 419 -23.33 21.98 -19.50
N LYS A 420 -22.17 21.31 -19.54
CA LYS A 420 -21.96 20.13 -20.40
C LYS A 420 -22.91 18.98 -20.09
N THR A 421 -23.21 18.72 -18.80
CA THR A 421 -24.19 17.68 -18.43
C THR A 421 -25.64 18.03 -18.82
N GLN A 422 -25.92 19.31 -19.04
CA GLN A 422 -27.22 19.83 -19.47
C GLN A 422 -27.25 20.16 -20.96
N ASP A 423 -26.27 19.67 -21.74
CA ASP A 423 -26.13 19.93 -23.18
C ASP A 423 -26.15 21.42 -23.57
N SER A 424 -25.65 22.28 -22.67
CA SER A 424 -25.56 23.72 -22.87
C SER A 424 -24.16 24.14 -23.36
N SER A 425 -24.10 25.16 -24.23
CA SER A 425 -22.85 25.75 -24.71
C SER A 425 -21.94 26.18 -23.56
N LEU A 426 -20.64 25.94 -23.65
CA LEU A 426 -19.70 26.37 -22.60
C LEU A 426 -19.62 27.90 -22.51
N ILE A 427 -19.48 28.42 -21.29
CA ILE A 427 -19.19 29.84 -21.04
C ILE A 427 -17.68 30.05 -21.09
N THR A 428 -17.26 31.17 -21.67
CA THR A 428 -15.85 31.55 -21.81
C THR A 428 -15.48 32.66 -20.82
N ARG A 429 -14.23 32.67 -20.33
CA ARG A 429 -13.75 33.78 -19.49
C ARG A 429 -13.49 35.02 -20.35
N ASP A 430 -13.94 36.16 -19.86
CA ASP A 430 -13.68 37.46 -20.49
C ASP A 430 -12.77 38.31 -19.60
N SER A 431 -11.73 38.90 -20.21
CA SER A 431 -10.74 39.68 -19.47
C SER A 431 -11.31 40.98 -18.90
N ILE A 432 -12.23 41.63 -19.62
CA ILE A 432 -12.85 42.88 -19.19
C ILE A 432 -13.82 42.57 -18.05
N LEU A 433 -14.66 41.54 -18.20
CA LEU A 433 -15.56 41.13 -17.13
C LEU A 433 -14.79 40.70 -15.86
N ASN A 434 -13.67 39.99 -16.00
CA ASN A 434 -12.81 39.64 -14.86
C ASN A 434 -12.26 40.88 -14.15
N GLU A 435 -11.79 41.87 -14.92
CA GLU A 435 -11.26 43.11 -14.36
C GLU A 435 -12.37 43.91 -13.64
N MET A 436 -13.56 43.98 -14.23
CA MET A 436 -14.72 44.61 -13.61
C MET A 436 -15.14 43.90 -12.32
N SER A 437 -15.20 42.56 -12.32
CA SER A 437 -15.48 41.77 -11.11
C SER A 437 -14.46 42.07 -10.01
N ALA A 438 -13.18 42.18 -10.36
CA ALA A 438 -12.11 42.48 -9.41
C ALA A 438 -12.23 43.89 -8.81
N LEU A 439 -12.53 44.91 -9.63
CA LEU A 439 -12.74 46.28 -9.18
C LEU A 439 -13.95 46.41 -8.24
N LEU A 440 -15.07 45.78 -8.60
CA LEU A 440 -16.25 45.75 -7.74
C LEU A 440 -15.95 45.06 -6.41
N LEU A 441 -15.16 43.97 -6.44
CA LEU A 441 -14.81 43.22 -5.25
C LEU A 441 -13.88 44.02 -4.34
N GLU A 442 -12.89 44.71 -4.90
CA GLU A 442 -12.02 45.62 -4.17
C GLU A 442 -12.82 46.75 -3.51
N LYS A 443 -13.77 47.34 -4.25
CA LYS A 443 -14.67 48.37 -3.72
C LYS A 443 -15.51 47.84 -2.57
N ALA A 444 -16.15 46.67 -2.73
CA ALA A 444 -16.95 46.02 -1.69
C ALA A 444 -16.16 45.78 -0.40
N VAL A 445 -14.88 45.41 -0.53
CA VAL A 445 -14.00 45.18 0.62
C VAL A 445 -13.55 46.50 1.27
N THR A 446 -13.30 47.53 0.46
CA THR A 446 -12.81 48.83 0.94
C THR A 446 -13.86 49.61 1.72
N ILE A 447 -15.10 49.67 1.20
CA ILE A 447 -16.19 50.43 1.83
C ILE A 447 -17.05 49.60 2.77
N GLY A 448 -16.84 48.28 2.78
CA GLY A 448 -17.64 47.31 3.52
C GLY A 448 -18.89 46.87 2.75
N TYR A 449 -19.25 45.59 2.87
CA TYR A 449 -20.34 44.98 2.11
C TYR A 449 -21.70 45.67 2.31
N ASP A 450 -22.03 46.11 3.53
CA ASP A 450 -23.29 46.80 3.83
C ASP A 450 -23.40 48.19 3.16
N ALA A 451 -22.28 48.88 2.96
CA ALA A 451 -22.27 50.15 2.23
C ALA A 451 -22.31 49.90 0.72
N PHE A 452 -21.55 48.90 0.25
CA PHE A 452 -21.51 48.50 -1.15
C PHE A 452 -22.88 48.03 -1.66
N SER A 453 -23.56 47.18 -0.90
CA SER A 453 -24.88 46.63 -1.25
C SER A 453 -25.97 47.71 -1.29
N ARG A 454 -25.90 48.74 -0.44
CA ARG A 454 -26.88 49.85 -0.43
C ARG A 454 -26.86 50.69 -1.70
N ASP A 455 -25.72 50.81 -2.36
CA ASP A 455 -25.58 51.52 -3.64
C ASP A 455 -24.99 50.61 -4.73
N PHE A 456 -25.48 49.37 -4.78
CA PHE A 456 -24.95 48.37 -5.71
C PHE A 456 -25.00 48.84 -7.16
N GLN A 457 -26.13 49.42 -7.59
CA GLN A 457 -26.28 49.89 -8.96
C GLN A 457 -25.37 51.07 -9.29
N GLY A 458 -25.18 52.01 -8.35
CA GLY A 458 -24.22 53.12 -8.52
C GLY A 458 -22.79 52.60 -8.70
N ASN A 459 -22.40 51.64 -7.87
CA ASN A 459 -21.09 50.98 -7.96
C ASN A 459 -20.88 50.27 -9.30
N VAL A 460 -21.89 49.53 -9.79
CA VAL A 460 -21.86 48.86 -11.10
C VAL A 460 -21.74 49.87 -12.23
N ASN A 461 -22.56 50.93 -12.22
CA ASN A 461 -22.56 51.94 -13.27
C ASN A 461 -21.21 52.66 -13.39
N GLU A 462 -20.56 52.96 -12.27
CA GLU A 462 -19.23 53.57 -12.24
C GLU A 462 -18.19 52.70 -12.94
N VAL A 463 -18.16 51.40 -12.61
CA VAL A 463 -17.21 50.43 -13.21
C VAL A 463 -17.50 50.20 -14.69
N MET A 464 -18.78 50.13 -15.08
CA MET A 464 -19.21 50.02 -16.48
C MET A 464 -18.73 51.20 -17.32
N ILE A 465 -18.89 52.42 -16.80
CA ILE A 465 -18.48 53.67 -17.47
C ILE A 465 -16.95 53.72 -17.58
N ASP A 466 -16.22 53.40 -16.51
CA ASP A 466 -14.75 53.40 -16.50
C ASP A 466 -14.16 52.42 -17.53
N LYS A 467 -14.78 51.24 -17.67
CA LYS A 467 -14.34 50.22 -18.64
C LYS A 467 -14.92 50.38 -20.04
N GLY A 468 -15.83 51.32 -20.25
CA GLY A 468 -16.48 51.55 -21.55
C GLY A 468 -17.25 50.33 -22.05
N TYR A 469 -17.85 49.55 -21.14
CA TYR A 469 -18.59 48.35 -21.50
C TYR A 469 -20.07 48.67 -21.76
N GLU A 470 -20.59 48.22 -22.90
CA GLU A 470 -22.01 48.33 -23.25
C GLU A 470 -22.57 46.92 -23.51
N GLY A 471 -23.51 46.47 -22.68
CA GLY A 471 -24.12 45.15 -22.81
C GLY A 471 -25.10 44.83 -21.69
N ASN A 472 -25.90 43.77 -21.88
CA ASN A 472 -26.76 43.24 -20.82
C ASN A 472 -25.93 42.34 -19.93
N LEU A 473 -25.58 42.83 -18.74
CA LEU A 473 -24.80 42.08 -17.78
C LEU A 473 -25.66 41.68 -16.58
N ASN A 474 -25.48 40.46 -16.10
CA ASN A 474 -26.01 40.02 -14.83
C ASN A 474 -24.90 39.99 -13.78
N PHE A 475 -25.14 40.61 -12.62
CA PHE A 475 -24.17 40.72 -11.55
C PHE A 475 -24.63 39.91 -10.35
N LEU A 476 -23.77 38.99 -9.91
CA LEU A 476 -24.03 38.07 -8.82
C LEU A 476 -22.99 38.27 -7.74
N VAL A 477 -23.44 38.37 -6.48
CA VAL A 477 -22.56 38.53 -5.32
C VAL A 477 -22.86 37.44 -4.32
N PHE A 478 -21.81 36.72 -3.90
CA PHE A 478 -21.94 35.59 -3.00
C PHE A 478 -20.99 35.73 -1.82
N THR A 479 -21.47 35.49 -0.61
CA THR A 479 -20.63 35.19 0.55
C THR A 479 -20.79 33.72 0.88
N PHE A 480 -19.70 32.95 0.90
CA PHE A 480 -19.81 31.49 0.91
C PHE A 480 -18.64 30.81 1.63
N THR A 481 -18.90 29.65 2.24
CA THR A 481 -17.89 28.76 2.84
C THR A 481 -17.57 27.56 1.96
N ASP A 482 -18.57 27.13 1.19
CA ASP A 482 -18.52 26.22 0.06
C ASP A 482 -19.28 26.89 -1.09
N PHE A 483 -18.95 26.60 -2.34
CA PHE A 483 -19.56 27.32 -3.47
C PHE A 483 -20.76 26.57 -4.07
N THR A 484 -21.44 25.72 -3.29
CA THR A 484 -22.66 25.01 -3.71
C THR A 484 -23.71 25.97 -4.23
N GLU A 485 -23.99 27.02 -3.46
CA GLU A 485 -24.99 28.04 -3.79
C GLU A 485 -24.67 28.74 -5.13
N ILE A 486 -23.38 28.93 -5.41
CA ILE A 486 -22.93 29.48 -6.70
C ILE A 486 -23.26 28.49 -7.82
N ILE A 487 -22.87 27.22 -7.70
CA ILE A 487 -23.08 26.20 -8.75
C ILE A 487 -24.56 25.86 -8.95
N ASP A 488 -25.41 26.06 -7.95
CA ASP A 488 -26.85 25.83 -8.05
C ASP A 488 -27.63 27.04 -8.55
N SER A 489 -27.00 28.21 -8.67
CA SER A 489 -27.65 29.40 -9.24
C SER A 489 -28.05 29.15 -10.70
N PRO A 490 -29.35 29.28 -11.05
CA PRO A 490 -29.85 29.03 -12.39
C PRO A 490 -29.29 30.00 -13.44
N GLU A 491 -28.81 31.16 -13.00
CA GLU A 491 -28.25 32.22 -13.84
C GLU A 491 -27.08 31.72 -14.70
N PHE A 492 -26.27 30.79 -14.17
CA PHE A 492 -25.13 30.22 -14.89
C PHE A 492 -25.50 29.24 -16.00
N TYR A 493 -26.78 28.82 -16.08
CA TYR A 493 -27.25 27.78 -17.00
C TYR A 493 -28.25 28.32 -18.03
N ARG A 494 -28.41 29.65 -18.09
CA ARG A 494 -29.21 30.26 -19.15
C ARG A 494 -28.54 30.06 -20.52
N PRO A 495 -29.31 29.75 -21.58
CA PRO A 495 -28.78 29.56 -22.93
C PRO A 495 -28.06 30.79 -23.49
N GLU A 496 -28.51 31.99 -23.12
CA GLU A 496 -27.96 33.27 -23.54
C GLU A 496 -26.59 33.60 -22.90
N SER A 497 -26.27 33.02 -21.73
CA SER A 497 -25.00 33.29 -21.05
C SER A 497 -23.82 32.72 -21.82
N SER A 498 -22.89 33.59 -22.19
CA SER A 498 -21.78 33.28 -23.11
C SER A 498 -20.40 33.63 -22.54
N LYS A 499 -20.32 34.68 -21.71
CA LYS A 499 -19.08 35.10 -21.06
C LYS A 499 -19.23 35.27 -19.55
N ILE A 500 -18.12 35.11 -18.85
CA ILE A 500 -18.06 35.25 -17.39
C ILE A 500 -16.81 36.00 -16.94
N GLY A 501 -17.00 36.88 -15.97
CA GLY A 501 -15.96 37.47 -15.13
C GLY A 501 -16.13 37.01 -13.69
N ILE A 502 -15.08 36.48 -13.07
CA ILE A 502 -15.13 36.01 -11.66
C ILE A 502 -14.02 36.72 -10.89
N ALA A 503 -14.34 37.27 -9.73
CA ALA A 503 -13.36 37.66 -8.74
C ALA A 503 -13.74 37.07 -7.39
N VAL A 504 -12.76 36.55 -6.65
CA VAL A 504 -12.95 35.93 -5.34
C VAL A 504 -11.95 36.55 -4.37
N LYS A 505 -12.41 36.86 -3.15
CA LYS A 505 -11.53 37.29 -2.06
C LYS A 505 -11.83 36.50 -0.79
N LYS A 506 -10.76 36.14 -0.12
CA LYS A 506 -10.75 35.41 1.14
C LYS A 506 -11.01 36.38 2.30
N ASN A 507 -11.95 36.05 3.19
CA ASN A 507 -12.16 36.75 4.44
C ASN A 507 -11.64 35.89 5.60
N LEU A 508 -10.44 36.22 6.07
CA LEU A 508 -9.75 35.48 7.13
C LEU A 508 -10.48 35.54 8.48
N LYS A 509 -11.22 36.61 8.75
CA LYS A 509 -11.88 36.82 10.05
C LYS A 509 -13.11 35.92 10.20
N GLU A 510 -13.90 35.80 9.14
CA GLU A 510 -15.14 35.02 9.14
C GLU A 510 -14.97 33.62 8.55
N LYS A 511 -13.77 33.29 8.03
CA LYS A 511 -13.47 32.04 7.33
C LYS A 511 -14.45 31.74 6.18
N ASN A 512 -14.80 32.78 5.42
CA ASN A 512 -15.65 32.69 4.23
C ASN A 512 -14.99 33.41 3.03
N TYR A 513 -15.60 33.30 1.87
CA TYR A 513 -15.19 33.99 0.65
C TYR A 513 -16.27 34.98 0.23
N LEU A 514 -15.85 36.08 -0.37
CA LEU A 514 -16.72 36.97 -1.14
C LEU A 514 -16.38 36.78 -2.61
N ALA A 515 -17.37 36.44 -3.44
CA ALA A 515 -17.24 36.42 -4.89
C ALA A 515 -18.15 37.47 -5.53
N ILE A 516 -17.62 38.15 -6.55
CA ILE A 516 -18.41 38.92 -7.51
C ILE A 516 -18.25 38.27 -8.87
N ILE A 517 -19.38 37.91 -9.46
CA ILE A 517 -19.45 37.22 -10.74
C ILE A 517 -20.32 38.04 -11.69
N ILE A 518 -19.79 38.29 -12.88
CA ILE A 518 -20.47 39.01 -13.95
C ILE A 518 -20.70 38.05 -15.10
N LEU A 519 -21.93 37.96 -15.59
CA LEU A 519 -22.31 37.18 -16.76
C LEU A 519 -22.76 38.10 -17.89
N GLU A 520 -22.30 37.80 -19.10
CA GLU A 520 -22.85 38.35 -20.35
C GLU A 520 -23.77 37.33 -21.03
#